data_AF-A0A7J6UVB2-F1
#
_entry.id   AF-A0A7J6UVB2-F1
#
_cell.length_a   1.000
_cell.length_b   1.000
_cell.length_c   1.000
_cell.angle_alpha   90.00
_cell.angle_beta   90.00
_cell.angle_gamma   90.00
#
_symmetry.space_group_name_H-M   'P 1'
#
loop_
_entity.id
_entity.type
_entity.pdbx_description
1 polymer ?
#
loop_
_entity_poly.entity_id
_entity_poly.type
_entity_poly.pdbx_seq_one_letter_code
_entity_poly.pdbx_strand_id
1 'polypeptide(L)' 'MTLMEYVTKFNELSRFAPYLIDTPQKKNDKFIRGLNHYLSKSVLPFDNESFDRVLDLALKFENKEK' A
#
# COMPACT_ATOMS: atom_id res chain seq x y z
N MET A 1 -6.86 7.84 9.70
CA MET A 1 -5.85 6.76 9.83
C MET A 1 -4.67 7.18 8.99
N THR A 2 -3.48 7.21 9.57
CA THR A 2 -2.22 7.49 8.86
C THR A 2 -1.81 6.28 8.03
N LEU A 3 -0.96 6.50 7.01
CA LEU A 3 -0.43 5.44 6.16
C LEU A 3 0.31 4.38 6.98
N MET A 4 1.09 4.80 7.97
CA MET A 4 1.83 3.87 8.84
C MET A 4 0.91 2.99 9.69
N GLU A 5 -0.19 3.55 10.23
CA GLU A 5 -1.20 2.75 10.91
C GLU A 5 -1.87 1.76 9.94
N TYR A 6 -2.14 2.19 8.70
CA TYR A 6 -2.69 1.32 7.67
C TYR A 6 -1.73 0.18 7.31
N VAL A 7 -0.44 0.47 7.10
CA VAL A 7 0.60 -0.52 6.79
C VAL A 7 0.73 -1.56 7.90
N THR A 8 0.69 -1.10 9.16
CA THR A 8 0.74 -2.00 10.32
C THR A 8 -0.43 -2.97 10.29
N LYS A 9 -1.66 -2.45 10.15
CA LYS A 9 -2.87 -3.28 10.05
C LYS A 9 -2.85 -4.20 8.84
N PHE A 10 -2.37 -3.71 7.69
CA PHE A 10 -2.24 -4.50 6.47
C PHE A 10 -1.30 -5.70 6.70
N ASN A 11 -0.17 -5.48 7.37
CA ASN A 11 0.78 -6.54 7.69
C ASN A 11 0.22 -7.53 8.72
N GLU A 12 -0.50 -7.05 9.73
CA GLU A 12 -1.23 -7.90 10.67
C GLU A 12 -2.26 -8.78 9.98
N LEU A 13 -3.11 -8.20 9.11
CA LEU A 13 -4.12 -8.94 8.34
C LEU A 13 -3.51 -9.91 7.33
N SER A 14 -2.38 -9.53 6.73
CA SER A 14 -1.65 -10.36 5.78
C SER A 14 -1.19 -11.68 6.38
N ARG A 15 -0.94 -11.73 7.70
CA ARG A 15 -0.61 -12.99 8.41
C ARG A 15 -1.76 -13.99 8.43
N PHE A 16 -3.01 -13.52 8.41
CA PHE A 16 -4.19 -14.39 8.42
C PHE A 16 -4.56 -14.90 7.03
N ALA A 17 -4.13 -14.21 5.98
CA ALA A 17 -4.42 -14.59 4.60
C ALA A 17 -3.21 -14.37 3.68
N PRO A 18 -2.09 -15.10 3.89
CA PRO A 18 -0.90 -14.97 3.06
C PRO A 18 -1.18 -15.29 1.59
N TYR A 19 -2.17 -16.16 1.34
CA TYR A 19 -2.61 -16.53 -0.01
C TYR A 19 -3.16 -15.35 -0.85
N LEU A 20 -3.54 -14.25 -0.19
CA LEU A 20 -3.99 -13.03 -0.86
C LEU A 20 -2.83 -12.13 -1.31
N ILE A 21 -1.62 -12.35 -0.77
CA ILE A 21 -0.44 -11.54 -1.02
C ILE A 21 0.79 -12.38 -1.42
N ASP A 22 0.57 -13.62 -1.90
CA ASP A 22 1.64 -14.56 -2.25
C ASP A 22 2.64 -13.98 -3.26
N THR A 23 2.18 -13.09 -4.14
CA THR A 23 3.04 -12.41 -5.11
C THR A 23 3.19 -10.94 -4.77
N PRO A 24 4.36 -10.33 -5.06
CA PRO A 24 4.56 -8.90 -4.89
C PRO A 24 3.48 -8.05 -5.57
N GLN A 25 3.03 -8.47 -6.75
CA GLN A 25 1.95 -7.80 -7.50
C GLN A 25 0.61 -7.86 -6.78
N LYS A 26 0.21 -9.05 -6.27
CA LYS A 26 -1.03 -9.19 -5.48
C LYS A 26 -0.97 -8.36 -4.21
N LYS A 27 0.19 -8.33 -3.54
CA LYS A 27 0.43 -7.50 -2.36
C LYS A 27 0.24 -6.02 -2.67
N ASN A 28 0.84 -5.55 -3.77
CA ASN A 28 0.73 -4.16 -4.21
C ASN A 28 -0.72 -3.81 -4.60
N ASP A 29 -1.41 -4.63 -5.39
CA ASP A 29 -2.82 -4.39 -5.77
C ASP A 29 -3.71 -4.28 -4.53
N LYS A 30 -3.58 -5.22 -3.58
CA LYS A 30 -4.35 -5.20 -2.33
C LYS A 30 -4.02 -3.98 -1.47
N PHE A 31 -2.75 -3.61 -1.41
CA PHE A 31 -2.30 -2.43 -0.68
C PHE A 31 -2.88 -1.15 -1.30
N ILE A 32 -2.68 -0.94 -2.61
CA ILE A 32 -3.13 0.25 -3.34
C ILE A 32 -4.66 0.37 -3.30
N ARG A 33 -5.41 -0.73 -3.39
CA ARG A 33 -6.87 -0.73 -3.25
C ARG A 33 -7.35 -0.35 -1.84
N GLY A 34 -6.56 -0.62 -0.81
CA GLY A 34 -6.91 -0.28 0.56
C GLY A 34 -6.42 1.10 1.02
N LEU A 35 -5.60 1.78 0.20
CA LEU A 35 -5.23 3.17 0.42
C LEU A 35 -6.43 4.11 0.22
N ASN A 36 -6.33 5.31 0.81
CA ASN A 36 -7.25 6.40 0.51
C ASN A 36 -7.30 6.69 -0.99
N HIS A 37 -8.47 7.03 -1.52
CA HIS A 37 -8.71 7.22 -2.96
C HIS A 37 -7.70 8.17 -3.63
N TYR A 38 -7.30 9.24 -2.93
CA TYR A 38 -6.26 10.16 -3.40
C TYR A 38 -4.88 9.47 -3.50
N LEU A 39 -4.42 8.82 -2.43
CA LEU A 39 -3.12 8.14 -2.38
C LEU A 39 -3.09 6.97 -3.37
N SER A 40 -4.17 6.21 -3.44
CA SER A 40 -4.35 5.10 -4.38
C SER A 40 -4.12 5.57 -5.81
N LYS A 41 -4.75 6.67 -6.24
CA LYS A 41 -4.56 7.24 -7.58
C LYS A 41 -3.13 7.70 -7.85
N SER A 42 -2.48 8.30 -6.86
CA SER A 42 -1.11 8.79 -6.96
C SER A 42 -0.08 7.66 -7.06
N VAL A 43 -0.36 6.51 -6.44
CA VAL A 43 0.56 5.37 -6.35
C VAL A 43 0.20 4.25 -7.35
N LEU A 44 -1.02 4.25 -7.91
CA LEU A 44 -1.49 3.30 -8.94
C LEU A 44 -0.52 3.09 -10.11
N PRO A 45 0.14 4.13 -10.67
CA PRO A 45 1.08 3.96 -11.77
C PRO A 45 2.32 3.13 -11.41
N PHE A 46 2.56 2.90 -10.12
CA PHE A 46 3.71 2.21 -9.57
C PHE A 46 3.34 0.83 -9.02
N ASP A 47 2.17 0.27 -9.36
CA ASP A 47 1.73 -1.04 -8.85
C ASP A 47 2.67 -2.20 -9.24
N ASN A 48 3.37 -2.06 -10.36
CA ASN A 48 4.39 -3.00 -10.82
C ASN A 48 5.76 -2.85 -10.15
N GLU A 49 5.98 -1.82 -9.35
CA GLU A 49 7.24 -1.60 -8.63
C GLU A 49 7.34 -2.46 -7.36
N SER A 50 8.49 -2.41 -6.69
CA SER A 50 8.65 -3.08 -5.39
C SER A 50 7.72 -2.49 -4.33
N PHE A 51 7.21 -3.31 -3.41
CA PHE A 51 6.34 -2.85 -2.31
C PHE A 51 6.96 -1.68 -1.51
N ASP A 52 8.27 -1.72 -1.26
CA ASP A 52 9.01 -0.62 -0.62
C ASP A 52 8.90 0.71 -1.40
N ARG A 53 8.96 0.66 -2.73
CA ARG A 53 8.84 1.85 -3.59
C ARG A 53 7.42 2.42 -3.54
N VAL A 54 6.42 1.55 -3.63
CA VAL A 54 5.00 1.89 -3.49
C VAL A 54 4.75 2.55 -2.13
N LEU A 55 5.34 2.00 -1.06
CA LEU A 55 5.22 2.53 0.29
C LEU A 55 5.90 3.90 0.46
N ASP A 56 7.13 4.06 -0.03
CA ASP A 56 7.88 5.32 0.01
C ASP A 56 7.13 6.44 -0.74
N LEU A 57 6.56 6.11 -1.91
CA LEU A 57 5.73 7.03 -2.68
C LEU A 57 4.46 7.40 -1.93
N ALA A 58 3.74 6.41 -1.41
CA ALA A 58 2.53 6.65 -0.62
C ALA A 58 2.82 7.57 0.59
N LEU A 59 3.96 7.39 1.26
CA LEU A 59 4.38 8.21 2.40
C LEU A 59 4.74 9.64 1.97
N LYS A 60 5.39 9.80 0.82
CA LYS A 60 5.68 11.12 0.23
C LYS A 60 4.41 11.88 -0.14
N PHE A 61 3.40 11.20 -0.69
CA PHE A 61 2.12 11.80 -1.01
C PHE A 61 1.32 12.17 0.25
N GLU A 62 1.32 11.32 1.27
CA GLU A 62 0.67 11.63 2.55
C GLU A 62 1.28 12.87 3.22
N ASN A 63 2.61 13.00 3.22
CA ASN A 63 3.28 14.18 3.77
C ASN A 63 3.10 15.46 2.92
N LYS A 64 2.78 15.32 1.62
CA LYS A 64 2.50 16.47 0.75
C LYS A 64 1.09 17.03 0.92
N GLU A 65 0.14 16.23 1.39
CA GLU A 65 -1.23 16.66 1.68
C GLU A 65 -1.44 17.21 3.09
N LYS A 66 -0.42 17.10 3.95
CA LYS A 66 -0.46 17.53 5.35
C LYS A 66 0.09 18.94 5.51
#